data_AF-A0A376MUB7-F1
#
_entry.id   AF-A0A376MUB7-F1
#
_cell.length_a   1.000
_cell.length_b   1.000
_cell.length_c   1.000
_cell.angle_alpha   90.00
_cell.angle_beta   90.00
_cell.angle_gamma   90.00
#
_symmetry.space_group_name_H-M   'P 1'
#
loop_
_entity.id
_entity.type
_entity.pdbx_description
1 polymer ?
#
loop_
_entity_poly.entity_id
_entity_poly.type
_entity_poly.pdbx_seq_one_letter_code
_entity_poly.pdbx_strand_id
1 'polypeptide(L)'
;MQKLAFFRDAPAPWQGTPQGGPAITMEAMTMTMTETEALGIIRSITGISQQAGEQEATQPDSVIAENYARVVAEVMRRDGIELNGVDMRNIRTRVLELLAYRRRSQQRRESAKSTYQWKKPERLRR
;
A
#
# COMPACT_ATOMS: atom_id res chain seq x y z
N MET A 1 -24.89 28.60 -38.98
CA MET A 1 -23.64 28.61 -38.19
C MET A 1 -23.98 28.30 -36.73
N GLN A 2 -23.29 27.31 -36.14
CA GLN A 2 -23.32 27.02 -34.70
C GLN A 2 -22.59 28.12 -33.92
N LYS A 3 -23.04 28.40 -32.68
CA LYS A 3 -22.17 28.49 -31.49
C LYS A 3 -22.99 28.56 -30.20
N LEU A 4 -22.75 27.54 -29.37
CA LEU A 4 -22.77 27.44 -27.90
C LEU A 4 -23.58 28.46 -27.07
N ALA A 5 -24.58 27.95 -26.36
CA ALA A 5 -24.93 28.41 -25.02
C ALA A 5 -25.17 27.16 -24.16
N PHE A 6 -24.21 26.82 -23.30
CA PHE A 6 -24.32 25.71 -22.34
C PHE A 6 -23.92 26.26 -20.97
N PHE A 7 -24.72 25.95 -19.96
CA PHE A 7 -24.64 26.33 -18.54
C PHE A 7 -25.03 27.74 -18.12
N ARG A 8 -26.35 27.97 -18.03
CA ARG A 8 -26.95 28.58 -16.84
C ARG A 8 -28.14 27.72 -16.43
N ASP A 9 -28.27 27.45 -15.13
CA ASP A 9 -29.41 26.78 -14.48
C ASP A 9 -29.43 25.24 -14.44
N ALA A 10 -28.47 24.65 -13.73
CA ALA A 10 -28.66 23.32 -13.11
C ALA A 10 -28.51 23.44 -11.58
N PRO A 11 -29.52 23.05 -10.77
CA PRO A 11 -29.41 23.05 -9.32
C PRO A 11 -28.50 21.91 -8.81
N ALA A 12 -27.80 22.17 -7.70
CA ALA A 12 -26.81 21.24 -7.13
C ALA A 12 -27.45 19.93 -6.63
N PRO A 13 -26.88 18.75 -6.92
CA PRO A 13 -27.52 17.43 -6.79
C PRO A 13 -27.65 16.88 -5.35
N TRP A 14 -27.58 17.73 -4.33
CA TRP A 14 -27.57 17.31 -2.92
C TRP A 14 -28.74 17.82 -2.08
N GLN A 15 -29.78 18.39 -2.70
CA GLN A 15 -31.03 18.66 -1.98
C GLN A 15 -32.18 17.85 -2.58
N GLY A 16 -32.56 16.80 -1.85
CA GLY A 16 -33.73 15.98 -2.12
C GLY A 16 -33.82 14.80 -1.16
N THR A 17 -34.52 14.98 -0.04
CA THR A 17 -35.01 13.88 0.80
C THR A 17 -36.29 13.29 0.21
N PRO A 18 -36.49 11.96 0.21
CA PRO A 18 -37.82 11.37 0.23
C PRO A 18 -38.20 10.92 1.66
N GLN A 19 -39.36 11.38 2.12
CA GLN A 19 -40.07 10.88 3.30
C GLN A 19 -40.78 9.55 2.97
N GLY A 20 -40.73 8.58 3.90
CA GLY A 20 -41.85 7.70 4.25
C GLY A 20 -41.97 6.31 3.58
N GLY A 21 -41.60 5.25 4.33
CA GLY A 21 -42.09 3.87 4.13
C GLY A 21 -41.03 2.78 4.40
N PRO A 22 -41.27 1.78 5.27
CA PRO A 22 -40.31 0.72 5.56
C PRO A 22 -40.43 -0.41 4.51
N ALA A 23 -39.57 -0.38 3.51
CA ALA A 23 -39.18 -1.58 2.78
C ALA A 23 -37.70 -1.80 3.06
N ILE A 24 -37.41 -2.58 4.10
CA ILE A 24 -36.07 -3.13 4.31
C ILE A 24 -35.87 -4.12 3.18
N THR A 25 -35.39 -3.63 2.04
CA THR A 25 -34.93 -4.45 0.94
C THR A 25 -33.74 -5.27 1.43
N MET A 26 -33.64 -6.52 0.98
CA MET A 26 -32.54 -7.46 1.29
C MET A 26 -31.15 -6.93 0.88
N GLU A 27 -31.06 -5.73 0.28
CA GLU A 27 -29.82 -5.05 -0.08
C GLU A 27 -29.02 -4.54 1.14
N ALA A 28 -29.67 -4.30 2.28
CA ALA A 28 -28.96 -3.99 3.54
C ALA A 28 -28.22 -5.20 4.14
N MET A 29 -28.44 -6.41 3.60
CA MET A 29 -27.74 -7.64 3.99
C MET A 29 -26.61 -7.99 3.01
N THR A 30 -25.96 -6.99 2.42
CA THR A 30 -24.60 -7.17 1.91
C THR A 30 -23.74 -6.10 2.57
N MET A 31 -23.15 -6.46 3.71
CA MET A 31 -22.00 -5.74 4.22
C MET A 31 -20.94 -5.78 3.13
N THR A 32 -20.81 -4.68 2.40
CA THR A 32 -19.69 -4.46 1.49
C THR A 32 -18.46 -4.36 2.37
N MET A 33 -17.80 -5.51 2.58
CA MET A 33 -16.52 -5.58 3.27
C MET A 33 -15.58 -4.57 2.61
N THR A 34 -15.17 -3.57 3.38
CA THR A 34 -14.18 -2.60 2.93
C THR A 34 -12.82 -3.31 2.82
N GLU A 35 -11.98 -2.86 1.89
CA GLU A 35 -10.63 -3.43 1.68
C GLU A 35 -9.83 -3.53 2.99
N THR A 36 -10.05 -2.57 3.90
CA THR A 36 -9.45 -2.54 5.24
C THR A 36 -9.92 -3.66 6.16
N GLU A 37 -11.19 -4.06 6.07
CA GLU A 37 -11.76 -5.14 6.89
C GLU A 37 -11.31 -6.51 6.36
N ALA A 38 -11.26 -6.71 5.04
CA ALA A 38 -10.73 -7.92 4.43
C ALA A 38 -9.25 -8.12 4.78
N LEU A 39 -8.45 -7.05 4.74
CA LEU A 39 -7.06 -7.07 5.19
C LEU A 39 -6.93 -7.34 6.69
N GLY A 40 -7.87 -6.86 7.52
CA GLY A 40 -7.93 -7.15 8.95
C GLY A 40 -8.16 -8.64 9.24
N ILE A 41 -9.05 -9.29 8.50
CA ILE A 41 -9.33 -10.72 8.61
C ILE A 41 -8.12 -11.56 8.17
N ILE A 42 -7.54 -11.25 7.00
CA ILE A 42 -6.35 -11.96 6.52
C ILE A 42 -5.24 -11.87 7.56
N ARG A 43 -5.09 -10.71 8.20
CA ARG A 43 -4.10 -10.46 9.25
C ARG A 43 -4.33 -11.27 10.51
N SER A 44 -5.57 -11.38 10.97
CA SER A 44 -5.90 -12.15 12.18
C SER A 44 -5.68 -13.64 11.95
N ILE A 45 -5.99 -14.16 10.77
CA ILE A 45 -5.79 -15.56 10.40
C ILE A 45 -4.30 -15.90 10.24
N THR A 46 -3.53 -15.00 9.62
CA THR A 46 -2.09 -15.22 9.35
C THR A 46 -1.17 -14.84 10.51
N GLY A 47 -1.69 -14.17 11.55
CA GLY A 47 -0.92 -13.68 12.69
C GLY A 47 0.00 -12.50 12.39
N ILE A 48 -0.14 -11.84 11.23
CA ILE A 48 0.79 -10.80 10.76
C ILE A 48 0.41 -9.44 11.38
N SER A 49 0.68 -9.22 12.66
CA SER A 49 0.50 -7.88 13.26
C SER A 49 1.31 -6.83 12.48
N GLN A 50 0.72 -5.66 12.24
CA GLN A 50 1.45 -4.52 11.71
C GLN A 50 2.39 -4.04 12.82
N GLN A 51 3.55 -4.68 12.97
CA GLN A 51 4.64 -4.10 13.73
C GLN A 51 5.18 -2.92 12.91
N ALA A 52 4.44 -1.82 12.96
CA ALA A 52 5.00 -0.49 12.89
C ALA A 52 5.78 -0.29 14.20
N GLY A 53 6.90 -0.99 14.33
CA GLY A 53 7.78 -0.96 15.49
C GLY A 53 9.20 -0.86 14.98
N GLU A 54 9.77 0.32 15.16
CA GLU A 54 11.17 0.53 15.53
C GLU A 54 12.18 -0.45 14.93
N GLN A 55 12.84 -0.03 13.84
CA GLN A 55 14.13 -0.55 13.33
C GLN A 55 14.52 -1.92 13.90
N GLU A 56 13.69 -2.91 13.59
CA GLU A 56 13.90 -4.30 13.96
C GLU A 56 15.29 -4.64 13.44
N ALA A 57 16.24 -4.99 14.32
CA ALA A 57 17.65 -5.15 14.02
C ALA A 57 17.82 -5.86 12.66
N THR A 58 17.96 -5.06 11.61
CA THR A 58 17.52 -5.50 10.30
C THR A 58 18.60 -6.44 9.82
N GLN A 59 18.27 -7.74 9.76
CA GLN A 59 19.17 -8.72 9.18
C GLN A 59 19.75 -8.11 7.90
N PRO A 60 21.07 -8.21 7.68
CA PRO A 60 21.68 -7.58 6.52
C PRO A 60 20.99 -8.11 5.26
N ASP A 61 20.76 -7.22 4.29
CA ASP A 61 20.01 -7.54 3.07
C ASP A 61 20.57 -8.79 2.35
N SER A 62 21.86 -9.07 2.52
CA SER A 62 22.53 -10.29 2.05
C SER A 62 21.96 -11.58 2.66
N VAL A 63 21.72 -11.62 3.98
CA VAL A 63 21.12 -12.77 4.66
C VAL A 63 19.65 -12.93 4.27
N ILE A 64 18.92 -11.81 4.10
CA ILE A 64 17.53 -11.84 3.63
C ILE A 64 17.45 -12.44 2.23
N ALA A 65 18.32 -11.99 1.32
CA ALA A 65 18.37 -12.49 -0.05
C ALA A 65 18.80 -13.97 -0.13
N GLU A 66 19.72 -14.41 0.74
CA GLU A 66 20.11 -15.82 0.86
C GLU A 66 18.93 -16.69 1.30
N ASN A 67 18.22 -16.26 2.34
CA ASN A 67 17.06 -16.98 2.87
C ASN A 67 15.96 -17.07 1.81
N TYR A 68 15.72 -16.00 1.06
CA TYR A 68 14.78 -16.02 -0.07
C TYR A 68 15.17 -17.04 -1.13
N ALA A 69 16.44 -17.05 -1.57
CA ALA A 69 16.90 -18.01 -2.57
C ALA A 69 16.71 -19.46 -2.09
N ARG A 70 16.98 -19.74 -0.80
CA ARG A 70 16.77 -21.07 -0.21
C ARG A 70 15.30 -21.47 -0.19
N VAL A 71 14.40 -20.56 0.20
CA VAL A 71 12.95 -20.82 0.21
C VAL A 71 12.44 -21.08 -1.20
N VAL A 72 12.85 -20.28 -2.18
CA VAL A 72 12.45 -20.48 -3.57
C VAL A 72 12.98 -21.82 -4.10
N ALA A 73 14.21 -22.20 -3.77
CA ALA A 73 14.75 -23.51 -4.12
C ALA A 73 13.95 -24.67 -3.52
N GLU A 74 13.53 -24.54 -2.27
CA GLU A 74 12.71 -25.56 -1.60
C GLU A 74 11.32 -25.67 -2.22
N VAL A 75 10.69 -24.55 -2.57
CA VAL A 75 9.39 -24.54 -3.27
C VAL A 75 9.50 -25.19 -4.64
N MET A 76 10.50 -24.78 -5.44
CA MET A 76 10.70 -25.34 -6.78
C MET A 76 11.02 -26.83 -6.74
N ARG A 77 11.78 -27.29 -5.73
CA ARG A 77 12.07 -28.72 -5.56
C ARG A 77 10.82 -29.55 -5.32
N ARG A 78 9.81 -29.02 -4.61
CA ARG A 78 8.52 -29.69 -4.41
C ARG A 78 7.73 -29.82 -5.70
N ASP A 79 7.93 -28.89 -6.63
CA ASP A 79 7.35 -28.90 -7.97
C ASP A 79 8.17 -29.73 -8.97
N GLY A 80 9.23 -30.41 -8.51
CA GLY A 80 10.12 -31.23 -9.35
C GLY A 80 11.12 -30.41 -10.18
N ILE A 81 11.31 -29.13 -9.87
CA ILE A 81 12.23 -28.24 -10.56
C ILE A 81 13.45 -27.98 -9.68
N GLU A 82 14.62 -28.43 -10.12
CA GLU A 82 15.88 -28.11 -9.45
C GLU A 82 16.46 -26.80 -9.99
N LEU A 83 16.68 -25.83 -9.10
CA LEU A 83 17.36 -24.58 -9.45
C LEU A 83 18.86 -24.81 -9.51
N ASN A 84 19.48 -24.37 -10.60
CA ASN A 84 20.94 -24.39 -10.72
C ASN A 84 21.57 -23.23 -9.94
N GLY A 85 22.91 -23.25 -9.81
CA GLY A 85 23.64 -22.20 -9.10
C GLY A 85 23.50 -20.79 -9.71
N VAL A 86 23.26 -20.70 -11.02
CA VAL A 86 23.05 -19.42 -11.71
C VAL A 86 21.68 -18.84 -11.37
N ASP A 87 20.64 -19.65 -11.36
CA ASP A 87 19.28 -19.25 -11.00
C ASP A 87 19.22 -18.79 -9.54
N MET A 88 19.87 -19.53 -8.64
CA MET A 88 20.02 -19.15 -7.23
C MET A 88 20.68 -17.78 -7.07
N ARG A 89 21.75 -17.53 -7.83
CA ARG A 89 22.44 -16.23 -7.83
C ARG A 89 21.57 -15.11 -8.41
N ASN A 90 20.84 -15.39 -9.50
CA ASN A 90 19.94 -14.44 -10.13
C ASN A 90 18.81 -14.03 -9.18
N ILE A 91 18.18 -14.99 -8.49
CA ILE A 91 17.16 -14.74 -7.47
C ILE A 91 17.72 -13.85 -6.37
N ARG A 92 18.88 -14.21 -5.80
CA ARG A 92 19.54 -13.40 -4.76
C ARG A 92 19.79 -11.96 -5.22
N THR A 93 20.28 -11.79 -6.45
CA THR A 93 20.58 -10.48 -7.03
C THR A 93 19.32 -9.63 -7.18
N ARG A 94 18.23 -10.22 -7.70
CA ARG A 94 16.93 -9.53 -7.82
C ARG A 94 16.36 -9.11 -6.47
N VAL A 95 16.46 -9.97 -5.46
CA VAL A 95 15.99 -9.64 -4.10
C VAL A 95 16.81 -8.49 -3.52
N LEU A 96 18.13 -8.48 -3.70
CA LEU A 96 18.98 -7.37 -3.27
C LEU A 96 18.61 -6.05 -3.97
N GLU A 97 18.34 -6.08 -5.27
CA GLU A 97 17.87 -4.91 -6.01
C GLU A 97 16.56 -4.35 -5.42
N LEU A 98 15.60 -5.22 -5.13
CA LEU A 98 14.31 -4.86 -4.52
C LEU A 98 14.48 -4.28 -3.12
N LEU A 99 15.31 -4.89 -2.28
CA LEU A 99 15.60 -4.40 -0.93
C LEU A 99 16.29 -3.03 -0.95
N ALA A 100 17.27 -2.85 -1.86
CA ALA A 100 17.94 -1.56 -2.05
C ALA A 100 16.95 -0.48 -2.53
N TYR A 101 16.05 -0.82 -3.45
CA TYR A 101 15.00 0.09 -3.90
C TYR A 101 14.06 0.47 -2.75
N ARG A 102 13.61 -0.50 -1.96
CA ARG A 102 12.77 -0.29 -0.78
C ARG A 102 13.45 0.65 0.21
N ARG A 103 14.74 0.44 0.51
CA ARG A 103 15.52 1.27 1.43
C ARG A 103 15.66 2.71 0.94
N ARG A 104 16.00 2.91 -0.35
CA ARG A 104 16.03 4.25 -0.97
C ARG A 104 14.67 4.95 -0.93
N SER A 105 13.59 4.22 -1.15
CA SER A 105 12.24 4.78 -1.08
C SER A 105 11.86 5.19 0.34
N GLN A 106 12.24 4.40 1.36
CA GLN A 106 12.00 4.76 2.75
C GLN A 106 12.81 5.99 3.15
N GLN A 107 14.09 6.02 2.80
CA GLN A 107 14.95 7.17 3.04
C GLN A 107 14.38 8.47 2.43
N ARG A 108 13.84 8.41 1.19
CA ARG A 108 13.16 9.56 0.56
C ARG A 108 11.92 10.02 1.32
N ARG A 109 11.12 9.08 1.83
CA ARG A 109 9.93 9.40 2.64
C ARG A 109 10.33 10.00 3.98
N GLU A 110 11.36 9.49 4.61
CA GLU A 110 11.92 10.02 5.86
C GLU A 110 12.52 11.41 5.67
N SER A 111 13.29 11.64 4.60
CA SER A 111 13.83 12.96 4.28
C SER A 111 12.74 13.98 3.95
N ALA A 112 11.66 13.55 3.29
CA ALA A 112 10.51 14.41 3.02
C ALA A 112 9.82 14.89 4.32
N LYS A 113 9.81 14.07 5.38
CA LYS A 113 9.26 14.46 6.68
C LYS A 113 10.08 15.57 7.36
N SER A 114 11.39 15.61 7.12
CA SER A 114 12.32 16.62 7.66
C SER A 114 12.55 17.80 6.71
N THR A 115 11.75 17.94 5.64
CA THR A 115 11.87 19.07 4.71
C THR A 115 11.43 20.37 5.38
N TYR A 116 12.15 21.46 5.08
CA TYR A 116 11.96 22.80 5.66
C TYR A 116 10.49 23.18 5.78
N GLN A 117 10.01 23.30 7.02
CA GLN A 117 8.69 23.87 7.28
C GLN A 117 8.82 25.39 7.31
N TRP A 118 8.18 26.06 6.36
CA TRP A 118 8.05 27.52 6.38
C TRP A 118 7.37 27.95 7.69
N LYS A 119 8.16 28.48 8.63
CA LYS A 119 7.63 29.11 9.83
C LYS A 119 7.16 30.52 9.47
N LYS A 120 5.90 30.83 9.74
CA LYS A 120 5.38 32.19 9.60
C LYS A 120 6.23 33.13 10.47
N PRO A 121 6.89 34.14 9.90
CA PRO A 121 7.69 35.07 10.69
C PRO A 121 6.77 35.83 11.66
N GLU A 122 7.17 35.87 12.94
CA GLU A 122 6.38 36.45 14.04
C GLU A 122 6.09 37.94 13.84
N ARG A 123 6.98 38.65 13.13
CA ARG A 123 6.84 40.06 12.80
C ARG A 123 7.35 40.31 11.39
N LEU A 124 6.60 41.11 10.63
CA LEU A 124 7.06 41.64 9.35
C LEU A 124 8.20 42.63 9.64
N ARG A 125 9.38 42.38 9.07
CA ARG A 125 10.49 43.34 9.12
C ARG A 125 10.02 44.60 8.39
N ARG A 126 9.97 45.71 9.11
CA ARG A 126 9.57 47.03 8.62
C ARG A 126 10.81 47.79 8.16
#